data_AF-A0A3N2G076-F1
#
_entry.id   AF-A0A3N2G076-F1
#
_cell.length_a   1.000
_cell.length_b   1.000
_cell.length_c   1.000
_cell.angle_alpha   90.00
_cell.angle_beta   90.00
_cell.angle_gamma   90.00
#
_symmetry.space_group_name_H-M   'P 1'
#
loop_
_entity.id
_entity.type
_entity.pdbx_description
1 polymer ?
#
loop_
_entity_poly.entity_id
_entity_poly.type
_entity_poly.pdbx_seq_one_letter_code
_entity_poly.pdbx_strand_id
1 'polypeptide(L)'
;MTTTLERLIQRTADAADDDLAPGARADARRTLTAALEAHVRDDHEAEAALLAPLARRISDSWPHTSALGRDVLGYVQAVRR
;
A
#
# COMPACT_ATOMS: atom_id res chain seq x y z
N MET A 1 14.17 -6.10 12.05
CA MET A 1 14.17 -5.10 10.97
C MET A 1 12.75 -4.93 10.50
N THR A 2 12.24 -3.70 10.43
CA THR A 2 10.89 -3.43 9.91
C THR A 2 10.92 -3.43 8.38
N THR A 3 10.05 -4.22 7.76
CA THR A 3 9.87 -4.30 6.31
C THR A 3 9.30 -2.99 5.75
N THR A 4 9.41 -2.78 4.44
CA THR A 4 8.77 -1.63 3.78
C THR A 4 7.25 -1.70 3.90
N LEU A 5 6.65 -2.89 3.82
CA LEU A 5 5.20 -3.09 4.03
C LEU A 5 4.75 -2.65 5.42
N GLU A 6 5.44 -3.06 6.48
CA GLU A 6 5.12 -2.64 7.85
C GLU A 6 5.19 -1.11 8.03
N ARG A 7 6.19 -0.47 7.42
CA ARG A 7 6.29 1.01 7.43
C ARG A 7 5.13 1.68 6.70
N LEU A 8 4.70 1.13 5.55
CA LEU A 8 3.55 1.63 4.81
C LEU A 8 2.25 1.46 5.60
N ILE A 9 2.06 0.31 6.26
CA ILE A 9 0.91 0.04 7.13
C ILE A 9 0.87 1.08 8.27
N GLN A 10 1.99 1.30 8.96
CA GLN A 10 2.04 2.30 10.02
C GLN A 10 1.67 3.70 9.50
N ARG A 11 2.19 4.07 8.33
CA ARG A 11 1.89 5.35 7.69
C ARG A 11 0.41 5.53 7.35
N THR A 12 -0.35 4.47 7.06
CA THR A 12 -1.80 4.60 6.86
C THR A 12 -2.54 5.09 8.12
N ALA A 13 -1.97 4.88 9.31
CA ALA A 13 -2.50 5.39 10.57
C ALA A 13 -2.08 6.85 10.84
N ASP A 14 -0.86 7.22 10.44
CA ASP A 14 -0.27 8.54 10.69
C ASP A 14 -0.56 9.58 9.59
N ALA A 15 -1.05 9.16 8.42
CA ALA A 15 -1.28 10.01 7.25
C ALA A 15 -2.52 10.92 7.40
N ALA A 16 -2.52 11.79 8.42
CA ALA A 16 -3.51 12.85 8.60
C ALA A 16 -3.45 13.89 7.47
N ASP A 17 -2.25 14.14 6.93
CA ASP A 17 -1.96 15.19 5.93
C ASP A 17 -2.15 14.77 4.46
N ASP A 18 -2.56 13.52 4.20
CA ASP A 18 -2.64 13.00 2.82
C ASP A 18 -3.94 13.39 2.08
N ASP A 19 -4.84 14.14 2.72
CA ASP A 19 -6.18 14.51 2.22
C ASP A 19 -7.04 13.34 1.72
N LEU A 20 -6.65 12.11 2.08
CA LEU A 20 -7.35 10.91 1.66
C LEU A 20 -8.64 10.73 2.45
N ALA A 21 -9.71 10.33 1.75
CA ALA A 21 -10.93 9.89 2.40
C ALA A 21 -10.60 8.78 3.43
N PRO A 22 -11.19 8.81 4.65
CA PRO A 22 -10.93 7.81 5.68
C PRO A 22 -11.13 6.36 5.21
N GLY A 23 -12.12 6.12 4.34
CA GLY A 23 -12.36 4.82 3.73
C GLY A 23 -11.24 4.35 2.81
N ALA A 24 -10.63 5.25 2.03
CA ALA A 24 -9.51 4.91 1.15
C ALA A 24 -8.26 4.52 1.96
N ARG A 25 -7.99 5.22 3.08
CA ARG A 25 -6.91 4.87 4.01
C ARG A 25 -7.14 3.52 4.68
N ALA A 26 -8.36 3.27 5.18
CA ALA A 26 -8.72 2.01 5.82
C ALA A 26 -8.59 0.81 4.85
N ASP A 27 -9.05 0.99 3.61
CA ASP A 27 -8.90 -0.04 2.56
C ASP A 27 -7.44 -0.30 2.21
N ALA A 28 -6.63 0.75 2.03
CA ALA A 28 -5.20 0.60 1.77
C ALA A 28 -4.50 -0.15 2.91
N ARG A 29 -4.81 0.19 4.16
CA ARG A 29 -4.29 -0.53 5.34
C ARG A 29 -4.62 -2.01 5.27
N ARG A 30 -5.89 -2.35 5.02
CA ARG A 30 -6.35 -3.75 4.91
C ARG A 30 -5.58 -4.51 3.82
N THR A 31 -5.43 -3.92 2.63
CA THR A 31 -4.71 -4.56 1.53
C THR A 31 -3.22 -4.72 1.83
N LEU A 32 -2.57 -3.70 2.40
CA LEU A 32 -1.16 -3.78 2.78
C LEU A 32 -0.92 -4.84 3.87
N THR A 33 -1.84 -4.99 4.84
CA THR A 33 -1.77 -6.07 5.83
C THR A 33 -1.88 -7.45 5.19
N ALA A 34 -2.81 -7.65 4.26
CA ALA A 34 -2.92 -8.92 3.53
C ALA A 34 -1.67 -9.22 2.69
N ALA A 35 -1.08 -8.19 2.05
CA ALA A 35 0.17 -8.33 1.32
C ALA A 35 1.35 -8.69 2.25
N LEU A 36 1.39 -8.15 3.46
CA LEU A 36 2.38 -8.54 4.49
C LEU A 36 2.23 -10.01 4.89
N GLU A 37 1.01 -10.53 5.03
CA GLU A 37 0.78 -11.95 5.32
C GLU A 37 1.26 -12.86 4.18
N ALA A 38 1.10 -12.44 2.92
CA ALA A 38 1.67 -13.15 1.77
C ALA A 38 3.21 -13.08 1.78
N HIS A 39 3.78 -11.90 2.02
CA HIS A 39 5.21 -11.67 2.12
C HIS A 39 5.88 -12.53 3.20
N VAL A 40 5.29 -12.60 4.39
CA VAL A 40 5.80 -13.41 5.52
C VAL A 40 5.77 -14.92 5.20
N ARG A 41 4.89 -15.35 4.29
CA ARG A 41 4.81 -16.72 3.79
C ARG A 41 5.71 -16.98 2.57
N ASP A 42 6.52 -15.99 2.17
CA ASP A 42 7.37 -16.04 0.96
C ASP A 42 6.56 -16.21 -0.34
N ASP A 43 5.30 -15.79 -0.34
CA ASP A 43 4.38 -15.89 -1.48
C ASP A 43 4.31 -14.54 -2.24
N HIS A 44 5.34 -14.29 -3.06
CA HIS A 44 5.46 -13.05 -3.82
C HIS A 44 4.41 -12.91 -4.93
N GLU A 45 3.88 -14.01 -5.46
CA GLU A 45 2.81 -13.96 -6.47
C GLU A 45 1.51 -13.46 -5.84
N ALA A 46 1.13 -14.02 -4.68
CA ALA A 46 -0.04 -13.54 -3.95
C ALA A 46 0.16 -12.11 -3.44
N GLU A 47 1.36 -11.74 -2.99
CA GLU A 47 1.70 -10.37 -2.61
C GLU A 47 1.43 -9.40 -3.77
N ALA A 48 1.99 -9.68 -4.95
CA ALA A 48 1.82 -8.83 -6.13
C ALA A 48 0.35 -8.76 -6.60
N ALA A 49 -0.38 -9.87 -6.55
CA ALA A 49 -1.79 -9.94 -6.92
C ALA A 49 -2.68 -9.09 -6.00
N LEU A 50 -2.39 -9.08 -4.69
CA LEU A 50 -3.10 -8.26 -3.71
C LEU A 50 -2.82 -6.76 -3.90
N LEU A 51 -1.58 -6.40 -4.24
CA LEU A 51 -1.15 -5.02 -4.40
C LEU A 51 -1.57 -4.37 -5.73
N ALA A 52 -1.75 -5.16 -6.78
CA ALA A 52 -2.14 -4.68 -8.11
C ALA A 52 -3.44 -3.83 -8.13
N PRO A 53 -4.58 -4.26 -7.55
CA PRO A 53 -5.79 -3.45 -7.54
C PRO A 53 -5.65 -2.19 -6.69
N LEU A 54 -4.83 -2.23 -5.62
CA LEU A 54 -4.55 -1.04 -4.81
C LEU A 54 -3.77 0.01 -5.61
N ALA A 55 -2.71 -0.39 -6.31
CA ALA A 55 -1.94 0.52 -7.16
C ALA A 55 -2.81 1.16 -8.26
N ARG A 56 -3.72 0.40 -8.85
CA ARG A 56 -4.67 0.94 -9.83
C ARG A 56 -5.59 1.99 -9.20
N ARG A 57 -6.17 1.68 -8.04
CA ARG A 57 -7.05 2.61 -7.31
C ARG A 57 -6.33 3.90 -6.92
N ILE A 58 -5.10 3.79 -6.43
CA ILE A 58 -4.27 4.97 -6.08
C ILE A 58 -4.06 5.85 -7.32
N SER A 59 -3.70 5.24 -8.45
CA SER A 59 -3.46 5.98 -9.69
C SER A 59 -4.72 6.67 -10.22
N ASP A 60 -5.88 6.05 -10.05
CA ASP A 60 -7.15 6.51 -10.61
C ASP A 60 -7.86 7.55 -9.74
N SER A 61 -7.79 7.45 -8.40
CA SER A 61 -8.67 8.21 -7.51
C SER A 61 -8.00 8.94 -6.35
N TRP A 62 -6.72 8.71 -6.07
CA TRP A 62 -6.04 9.42 -4.98
C TRP A 62 -5.53 10.79 -5.46
N PRO A 63 -5.48 11.80 -4.58
CA PRO A 63 -4.84 13.07 -4.90
C PRO A 63 -3.39 12.84 -5.35
N HIS A 64 -2.96 13.52 -6.42
CA HIS A 64 -1.58 13.39 -6.91
C HIS A 64 -0.53 13.85 -5.91
N THR A 65 -0.93 14.69 -4.95
CA THR A 65 -0.09 15.16 -3.84
C THR A 65 0.08 14.12 -2.73
N SER A 66 -0.71 13.03 -2.74
CA SER A 66 -0.67 11.99 -1.71
C SER A 66 0.73 11.40 -1.59
N ALA A 67 1.37 11.61 -0.44
CA ALA A 67 2.65 11.01 -0.11
C ALA A 67 2.50 9.50 0.06
N LEU A 68 1.47 9.07 0.80
CA LEU A 68 1.17 7.65 0.97
C LEU A 68 0.95 6.96 -0.38
N GLY A 69 0.19 7.59 -1.29
CA GLY A 69 -0.06 7.05 -2.63
C GLY A 69 1.22 6.84 -3.42
N ARG A 70 2.11 7.83 -3.44
CA ARG A 70 3.41 7.74 -4.12
C ARG A 70 4.28 6.62 -3.54
N ASP A 71 4.35 6.50 -2.22
CA ASP A 71 5.19 5.50 -1.57
C ASP A 71 4.66 4.07 -1.79
N VAL A 72 3.34 3.88 -1.72
CA VAL A 72 2.73 2.58 -2.06
C VAL A 72 2.98 2.25 -3.53
N LEU A 73 2.80 3.18 -4.47
CA LEU A 73 3.09 2.94 -5.88
C LEU A 73 4.55 2.57 -6.12
N GLY A 74 5.49 3.27 -5.46
CA GLY A 74 6.91 2.95 -5.53
C GLY A 74 7.22 1.53 -5.03
N TYR A 75 6.58 1.11 -3.94
CA TYR A 75 6.70 -0.26 -3.42
C TYR A 75 6.16 -1.30 -4.39
N VAL A 76 4.94 -1.10 -4.92
CA VAL A 76 4.33 -2.06 -5.87
C VAL A 76 5.17 -2.20 -7.14
N GLN A 77 5.81 -1.13 -7.62
CA GLN A 77 6.73 -1.20 -8.75
C GLN A 77 8.00 -2.00 -8.42
N ALA A 78 8.51 -1.92 -7.20
CA ALA A 78 9.67 -2.69 -6.75
C ALA A 78 9.36 -4.19 -6.63
N VAL A 79 8.17 -4.56 -6.16
CA VAL A 79 7.73 -5.98 -6.05
C VAL A 79 7.53 -6.64 -7.42
N ARG A 80 7.23 -5.86 -8.46
CA ARG A 80 7.03 -6.37 -9.83
C ARG A 80 8.32 -6.56 -10.64
N ARG A 81 9.48 -6.12 -10.13
CA ARG A 81 10.78 -6.22 -10.80
C ARG A 81 11.50 -7.50 -10.40
#